data_AF-A0A1E5VH85-F1
#
_entry.id   AF-A0A1E5VH85-F1
#
_cell.length_a   1.000
_cell.length_b   1.000
_cell.length_c   1.000
_cell.angle_alpha   90.00
_cell.angle_beta   90.00
_cell.angle_gamma   90.00
#
_symmetry.space_group_name_H-M   'P 1'
#
loop_
_entity.id
_entity.type
_entity.pdbx_description
1 polymer ?
#
loop_
_entity_poly.entity_id
_entity_poly.type
_entity_poly.pdbx_seq_one_letter_code
_entity_poly.pdbx_strand_id
1 'polypeptide(L)'
;MHIQEEQQATPSTDIMWGFSGQSTLTSTGLKLKEPEPLLSSPGSGSAGAAAAEKNGRGKIEIKRIENTTNRQVTFCKRRNGLLKKAYELSVLCDAEVALIVFSSRGRLYEYSNNSVKATIERYKKATSDNSSAAGTVAEVTIQHYKQESARLRQQITNLQNSNRTLIGDSITTMSHKDLKQLEARLDKGLVKIRARKNEVLCSELEYMQRREMELQNDNLYLRSRVEENERAQQTVNMMEAPSTSEYQQGFIPYDPIRSFLQFNIMQQQPQFYSQQEDRKDFNFNFNLG
;
A
#
# COMPACT_ATOMS: atom_id res chain seq x y z
N MET A 1 16.09 7.65 31.02
CA MET A 1 15.90 6.30 30.43
C MET A 1 14.91 6.48 29.29
N HIS A 2 15.39 6.70 28.06
CA HIS A 2 15.64 5.64 27.08
C HIS A 2 14.49 4.63 27.02
N ILE A 3 13.71 4.67 25.93
CA ILE A 3 13.64 3.59 24.95
C ILE A 3 13.20 4.21 23.60
N GLN A 4 14.00 3.87 22.59
CA GLN A 4 13.81 4.06 21.15
C GLN A 4 13.23 2.76 20.59
N GLU A 5 12.38 2.86 19.58
CA GLU A 5 12.08 1.78 18.64
C GLU A 5 11.71 2.48 17.31
N GLU A 6 12.64 2.60 16.36
CA GLU A 6 12.98 1.61 15.32
C GLU A 6 11.88 1.48 14.26
N GLN A 7 12.10 2.12 13.10
CA GLN A 7 11.62 1.60 11.82
C GLN A 7 12.78 1.56 10.84
N GLN A 8 12.99 0.34 10.35
CA GLN A 8 14.03 -0.11 9.45
C GLN A 8 13.83 0.44 8.04
N ALA A 9 14.93 0.93 7.45
CA ALA A 9 15.10 1.11 6.02
C ALA A 9 16.31 0.27 5.59
N THR A 10 16.17 -0.49 4.51
CA THR A 10 17.29 -1.11 3.76
C THR A 10 16.89 -1.22 2.27
N PRO A 11 17.82 -1.49 1.31
CA PRO A 11 18.94 -0.61 0.96
C PRO A 11 19.19 -0.53 -0.58
N SER A 12 20.26 0.18 -0.96
CA SER A 12 21.07 0.03 -2.19
C SER A 12 20.50 0.61 -3.51
N THR A 13 21.27 1.29 -4.36
CA THR A 13 22.73 1.34 -4.57
C THR A 13 23.17 2.66 -5.20
N ASP A 14 24.39 3.06 -4.83
CA ASP A 14 25.23 4.12 -5.41
C ASP A 14 25.45 4.01 -6.92
N ILE A 15 25.59 5.16 -7.60
CA ILE A 15 26.74 5.44 -8.48
C ILE A 15 27.14 6.91 -8.31
N MET A 16 28.35 7.11 -7.79
CA MET A 16 29.11 8.36 -7.78
C MET A 16 29.49 8.81 -9.18
N TRP A 17 29.47 10.13 -9.40
CA TRP A 17 30.65 10.87 -9.87
C TRP A 17 30.59 12.29 -9.29
N GLY A 18 31.54 12.59 -8.42
CA GLY A 18 31.74 13.94 -7.90
C GLY A 18 32.40 14.84 -8.94
N PHE A 19 32.20 16.15 -8.80
CA PHE A 19 33.30 17.11 -8.86
C PHE A 19 32.88 18.40 -8.16
N SER A 20 33.70 18.79 -7.21
CA SER A 20 33.64 20.01 -6.41
C SER A 20 33.88 21.26 -7.27
N GLY A 21 33.17 22.34 -6.95
CA GLY A 21 33.51 23.67 -7.45
C GLY A 21 32.41 24.69 -7.19
N GLN A 22 32.37 25.24 -5.98
CA GLN A 22 31.73 26.54 -5.76
C GLN A 22 32.49 27.59 -6.58
N SER A 23 31.78 28.38 -7.38
CA SER A 23 32.19 29.74 -7.76
C SER A 23 31.02 30.49 -8.38
N THR A 24 30.62 31.54 -7.67
CA THR A 24 29.84 32.70 -8.10
C THR A 24 30.35 33.29 -9.42
N LEU A 25 29.51 33.48 -10.43
CA LEU A 25 29.72 34.43 -11.53
C LEU A 25 28.34 34.90 -12.02
N THR A 26 27.87 36.12 -11.76
CA THR A 26 28.20 37.41 -12.40
C THR A 26 28.32 37.36 -13.93
N SER A 27 27.40 38.10 -14.56
CA SER A 27 27.41 38.69 -15.91
C SER A 27 28.76 38.68 -16.63
N THR A 28 28.82 38.09 -17.82
CA THR A 28 29.53 38.63 -18.99
C THR A 28 29.12 37.85 -20.25
N GLY A 29 29.11 38.57 -21.38
CA GLY A 29 28.50 38.17 -22.65
C GLY A 29 29.14 36.97 -23.35
N LEU A 30 28.30 36.21 -24.05
CA LEU A 30 28.70 35.15 -24.96
C LEU A 30 29.11 35.74 -26.31
N LYS A 31 30.42 35.75 -26.55
CA LYS A 31 31.06 36.02 -27.84
C LYS A 31 31.12 34.71 -28.63
N LEU A 32 30.37 34.65 -29.74
CA LEU A 32 30.42 33.55 -30.71
C LEU A 32 31.78 33.53 -31.41
N LYS A 33 32.38 32.33 -31.48
CA LYS A 33 33.66 32.03 -32.13
C LYS A 33 33.40 31.64 -33.58
N GLU A 34 33.93 32.42 -34.53
CA GLU A 34 34.05 32.05 -35.95
C GLU A 34 35.17 31.00 -36.15
N PRO A 35 35.03 30.09 -37.13
CA PRO A 35 36.16 29.33 -37.66
C PRO A 35 36.56 29.79 -39.07
N GLU A 36 37.86 30.01 -39.26
CA GLU A 36 38.54 30.29 -40.54
C GLU A 36 38.69 29.02 -41.43
N PRO A 37 38.94 29.17 -42.75
CA PRO A 37 38.81 28.12 -43.77
C PRO A 37 40.14 27.42 -44.10
N LEU A 38 40.06 26.20 -44.65
CA LEU A 38 41.19 25.52 -45.28
C LEU A 38 40.82 25.02 -46.69
N LEU A 39 41.78 25.19 -47.60
CA LEU A 39 41.71 25.15 -49.07
C LEU A 39 41.96 23.73 -49.66
N SER A 40 41.25 23.39 -50.77
CA SER A 40 41.60 22.59 -52.00
C SER A 40 42.53 21.35 -51.94
N SER A 41 42.43 20.24 -52.68
CA SER A 41 41.69 19.65 -53.84
C SER A 41 42.36 18.27 -54.16
N PRO A 42 42.12 17.49 -55.24
CA PRO A 42 40.94 17.19 -56.08
C PRO A 42 40.65 15.66 -56.24
N GLY A 43 39.54 15.27 -56.88
CA GLY A 43 39.34 13.88 -57.35
C GLY A 43 37.94 13.56 -57.89
N SER A 44 37.89 13.23 -59.18
CA SER A 44 36.76 13.04 -60.10
C SER A 44 35.68 12.00 -59.73
N GLY A 45 34.41 12.31 -60.02
CA GLY A 45 33.33 11.32 -60.10
C GLY A 45 31.98 11.97 -60.43
N SER A 46 31.43 11.63 -61.59
CA SER A 46 30.33 12.27 -62.30
C SER A 46 28.95 12.18 -61.66
N ALA A 47 28.19 13.28 -61.81
CA ALA A 47 26.76 13.35 -62.13
C ALA A 47 25.74 12.71 -61.16
N GLY A 48 25.09 13.59 -60.40
CA GLY A 48 23.86 13.27 -59.66
C GLY A 48 23.43 14.39 -58.71
N ALA A 49 23.61 15.66 -59.10
CA ALA A 49 23.17 16.80 -58.32
C ALA A 49 21.63 16.91 -58.36
N ALA A 50 20.95 16.13 -57.53
CA ALA A 50 19.61 16.48 -57.09
C ALA A 50 19.75 17.66 -56.12
N ALA A 51 19.65 18.87 -56.66
CA ALA A 51 19.52 20.08 -55.89
C ALA A 51 18.26 19.93 -55.01
N ALA A 52 18.47 19.60 -53.74
CA ALA A 52 17.44 19.67 -52.72
C ALA A 52 17.14 21.15 -52.50
N GLU A 53 16.22 21.66 -53.31
CA GLU A 53 15.58 22.96 -53.12
C GLU A 53 15.13 23.03 -51.65
N LYS A 54 15.77 23.91 -50.87
CA LYS A 54 15.32 24.21 -49.51
C LYS A 54 14.00 24.94 -49.63
N ASN A 55 12.91 24.18 -49.73
CA ASN A 55 11.56 24.73 -49.63
C ASN A 55 11.49 25.59 -48.36
N GLY A 56 11.17 26.87 -48.55
CA GLY A 56 10.97 27.82 -47.47
C GLY A 56 9.86 27.37 -46.51
N ARG A 57 9.60 28.17 -45.47
CA ARG A 57 8.57 27.86 -44.47
C ARG A 57 7.20 27.68 -45.13
N GLY A 58 6.80 26.43 -45.37
CA GLY A 58 5.52 26.09 -45.97
C GLY A 58 4.34 26.53 -45.08
N LYS A 59 3.30 27.07 -45.72
CA LYS A 59 2.03 27.37 -45.04
C LYS A 59 1.36 26.05 -44.64
N ILE A 60 0.86 25.98 -43.41
CA ILE A 60 0.11 24.83 -42.88
C ILE A 60 -1.25 25.29 -42.35
N GLU A 61 -2.27 24.44 -42.47
CA GLU A 61 -3.60 24.71 -41.92
C GLU A 61 -3.59 24.71 -40.39
N ILE A 62 -4.42 25.55 -39.77
CA ILE A 62 -4.60 25.59 -38.31
C ILE A 62 -5.59 24.49 -37.89
N LYS A 63 -5.08 23.25 -37.88
CA LYS A 63 -5.75 22.05 -37.35
C LYS A 63 -4.73 21.12 -36.70
N ARG A 64 -5.19 20.07 -36.00
CA ARG A 64 -4.30 19.05 -35.44
C ARG A 64 -3.48 18.39 -36.56
N ILE A 65 -2.17 18.31 -36.38
CA ILE A 65 -1.28 17.60 -37.33
C ILE A 65 -1.41 16.10 -37.05
N GLU A 66 -1.91 15.33 -38.01
CA GLU A 66 -2.14 13.88 -37.82
C GLU A 66 -0.85 13.07 -37.78
N ASN A 67 0.10 13.37 -38.67
CA ASN A 67 1.40 12.71 -38.69
C ASN A 67 2.18 12.99 -37.39
N THR A 68 2.45 11.94 -36.62
CA THR A 68 3.11 12.02 -35.31
C THR A 68 4.51 12.62 -35.35
N THR A 69 5.33 12.27 -36.35
CA THR A 69 6.69 12.81 -36.51
C THR A 69 6.66 14.30 -36.82
N ASN A 70 5.83 14.72 -37.78
CA ASN A 70 5.66 16.13 -38.13
C ASN A 70 5.07 16.94 -36.96
N ARG A 71 4.14 16.34 -36.21
CA ARG A 71 3.57 16.95 -35.00
C ARG A 71 4.63 17.15 -33.93
N GLN A 72 5.51 16.17 -33.69
CA GLN A 72 6.58 16.27 -32.70
C GLN A 72 7.60 17.35 -33.08
N VAL A 73 8.06 17.36 -34.34
CA VAL A 73 9.00 18.39 -34.83
C VAL A 73 8.37 19.78 -34.75
N THR A 74 7.10 19.91 -35.14
CA THR A 74 6.37 21.18 -35.06
C THR A 74 6.17 21.64 -33.63
N PHE A 75 5.82 20.73 -32.72
CA PHE A 75 5.71 21.02 -31.28
C PHE A 75 7.03 21.57 -30.74
N CYS A 76 8.16 20.90 -31.00
CA CYS A 76 9.48 21.37 -30.55
C CYS A 76 9.79 22.78 -31.08
N LYS A 77 9.53 23.05 -32.36
CA LYS A 77 9.78 24.36 -32.97
C LYS A 77 8.84 25.45 -32.44
N ARG A 78 7.52 25.18 -32.39
CA ARG A 78 6.52 26.17 -31.94
C ARG A 78 6.61 26.46 -30.45
N ARG A 79 6.81 25.43 -29.62
CA ARG A 79 7.05 25.59 -28.18
C ARG A 79 8.25 26.50 -27.93
N ASN A 80 9.38 26.24 -28.59
CA ASN A 80 10.58 27.09 -28.44
C ASN A 80 10.35 28.51 -28.97
N GLY A 81 9.63 28.66 -30.08
CA GLY A 81 9.25 29.98 -30.60
C GLY A 81 8.35 30.75 -29.63
N LEU A 82 7.38 30.08 -29.01
CA LEU A 82 6.47 30.67 -28.04
C LEU A 82 7.21 31.08 -26.75
N LEU A 83 8.11 30.23 -26.24
CA LEU A 83 8.97 30.55 -25.10
C LEU A 83 9.84 31.79 -25.37
N LYS A 84 10.44 31.89 -26.56
CA LYS A 84 11.20 33.08 -26.97
C LYS A 84 10.33 34.34 -26.99
N LYS A 85 9.10 34.23 -27.50
CA LYS A 85 8.16 35.36 -27.52
C LYS A 85 7.71 35.79 -26.13
N ALA A 86 7.44 34.84 -25.24
CA ALA A 86 7.14 35.12 -23.84
C ALA A 86 8.31 35.84 -23.14
N TYR A 87 9.54 35.40 -23.39
CA TYR A 87 10.75 36.05 -22.90
C TYR A 87 10.89 37.48 -23.43
N GLU A 88 10.82 37.67 -24.75
CA GLU A 88 10.90 38.99 -25.38
C GLU A 88 9.87 39.96 -24.78
N LEU A 89 8.60 39.52 -24.64
CA LEU A 89 7.55 40.35 -24.05
C LEU A 89 7.85 40.73 -22.60
N SER A 90 8.30 39.77 -21.79
CA SER A 90 8.62 40.05 -20.38
C SER A 90 9.76 41.04 -20.22
N VAL A 91 10.79 40.99 -21.08
CA VAL A 91 11.96 41.88 -20.99
C VAL A 91 11.68 43.24 -21.61
N LEU A 92 11.04 43.30 -22.78
CA LEU A 92 10.81 44.55 -23.50
C LEU A 92 9.77 45.44 -22.82
N CYS A 93 8.79 44.85 -22.15
CA CYS A 93 7.67 45.58 -21.56
C CYS A 93 7.62 45.49 -20.04
N ASP A 94 8.64 44.90 -19.39
CA ASP A 94 8.64 44.59 -17.95
C ASP A 94 7.34 43.90 -17.48
N ALA A 95 6.79 43.04 -18.35
CA ALA A 95 5.54 42.35 -18.09
C ALA A 95 5.81 41.07 -17.31
N GLU A 96 5.01 40.82 -16.27
CA GLU A 96 5.00 39.50 -15.63
C GLU A 96 4.33 38.48 -16.56
N VAL A 97 5.09 37.46 -16.95
CA VAL A 97 4.63 36.45 -17.90
C VAL A 97 4.97 35.07 -17.33
N ALA A 98 3.97 34.18 -17.32
CA ALA A 98 4.16 32.75 -17.07
C ALA A 98 3.54 31.94 -18.21
N LEU A 99 4.29 30.96 -18.73
CA LEU A 99 3.87 30.05 -19.78
C LEU A 99 4.08 28.61 -19.31
N ILE A 100 3.05 27.77 -19.45
CA ILE A 100 3.07 26.35 -19.09
C ILE A 100 2.60 25.55 -20.30
N VAL A 101 3.40 24.57 -20.73
CA VAL A 101 3.09 23.69 -21.86
C VAL A 101 3.34 22.24 -21.49
N PHE A 102 2.28 21.43 -21.52
CA PHE A 102 2.40 19.98 -21.41
C PHE A 102 2.43 19.34 -22.80
N SER A 103 3.41 18.46 -23.03
CA SER A 103 3.37 17.59 -24.20
C SER A 103 2.29 16.51 -24.04
N SER A 104 1.90 15.88 -25.15
CA SER A 104 1.01 14.70 -25.12
C SER A 104 1.58 13.51 -24.34
N ARG A 105 2.87 13.51 -24.03
CA ARG A 105 3.54 12.51 -23.19
C ARG A 105 3.64 12.94 -21.72
N GLY A 106 2.99 14.03 -21.32
CA GLY A 106 3.02 14.55 -19.95
C GLY A 106 4.27 15.35 -19.56
N ARG A 107 5.25 15.52 -20.47
CA ARG A 107 6.43 16.35 -20.17
C ARG A 107 6.05 17.82 -20.06
N LEU A 108 6.46 18.44 -18.96
CA LEU A 108 6.29 19.86 -18.65
C LEU A 108 7.39 20.70 -19.30
N TYR A 109 6.99 21.80 -19.92
CA TYR A 109 7.86 22.87 -20.39
C TYR A 109 7.29 24.20 -19.93
N GLU A 110 8.09 24.99 -19.23
CA GLU A 110 7.62 26.24 -18.64
C GLU A 110 8.62 27.38 -18.80
N TYR A 111 8.09 28.60 -18.69
CA TYR A 111 8.85 29.84 -18.58
C TYR A 111 8.14 30.79 -17.64
N SER A 112 8.90 31.46 -16.78
CA SER A 112 8.44 32.60 -15.99
C SER A 112 9.62 33.54 -15.75
N ASN A 113 9.37 34.85 -15.75
CA ASN A 113 10.38 35.83 -15.34
C ASN A 113 10.55 35.93 -13.82
N ASN A 114 9.63 35.35 -13.04
CA ASN A 114 9.73 35.25 -11.59
C ASN A 114 9.47 33.79 -11.13
N SER A 115 8.26 33.48 -10.69
CA SER A 115 7.85 32.13 -10.31
C SER A 115 6.48 31.83 -10.89
N VAL A 116 6.37 30.69 -11.58
CA VAL A 116 5.08 30.19 -12.10
C VAL A 116 4.04 30.13 -10.98
N LYS A 117 4.44 29.66 -9.79
CA LYS A 117 3.57 29.59 -8.62
C LYS A 117 3.10 30.99 -8.19
N ALA A 118 4.01 31.96 -8.10
CA ALA A 118 3.68 33.32 -7.71
C ALA A 118 2.74 34.01 -8.72
N THR A 119 2.97 33.82 -10.02
CA THR A 119 2.09 34.37 -11.07
C THR A 119 0.71 33.72 -11.05
N ILE A 120 0.61 32.40 -10.82
CA ILE A 120 -0.67 31.70 -10.63
C ILE A 120 -1.39 32.22 -9.39
N GLU A 121 -0.69 32.43 -8.27
CA GLU A 121 -1.28 32.98 -7.04
C GLU A 121 -1.80 34.40 -7.26
N ARG A 122 -1.04 35.25 -7.97
CA ARG A 122 -1.47 36.61 -8.35
C ARG A 122 -2.71 36.57 -9.25
N TYR A 123 -2.76 35.67 -10.23
CA TYR A 123 -3.93 35.45 -11.08
C TYR A 123 -5.15 35.01 -10.25
N LYS A 124 -4.98 34.04 -9.34
CA LYS A 124 -6.05 33.60 -8.44
C LYS A 124 -6.59 34.75 -7.59
N LYS A 125 -5.70 35.59 -7.05
CA LYS A 125 -6.11 36.78 -6.27
C LYS A 125 -6.88 37.78 -7.15
N ALA A 126 -6.32 38.17 -8.29
CA ALA A 126 -6.94 39.13 -9.20
C ALA A 126 -8.30 38.66 -9.75
N THR A 127 -8.46 37.35 -9.95
CA THR A 127 -9.75 36.76 -10.36
C THR A 127 -10.72 36.62 -9.20
N SER A 128 -10.26 36.33 -7.98
CA SER A 128 -11.10 36.28 -6.77
C SER A 128 -11.65 37.66 -6.39
N ASP A 129 -10.83 38.71 -6.47
CA ASP A 129 -11.24 40.09 -6.17
C ASP A 129 -12.30 40.62 -7.17
N ASN A 130 -12.29 40.12 -8.42
CA ASN A 130 -13.32 40.40 -9.43
C ASN A 130 -14.57 39.50 -9.33
N SER A 131 -14.52 38.43 -8.53
CA SER A 131 -15.58 37.42 -8.42
C SER A 131 -16.09 37.27 -7.00
N SER A 132 -16.48 38.39 -6.38
CA SER A 132 -17.42 38.43 -5.26
C SER A 132 -18.83 37.86 -5.58
N ALA A 133 -18.95 36.97 -6.57
CA ALA A 133 -20.18 36.30 -6.97
C ALA A 133 -20.02 34.81 -7.38
N ALA A 134 -18.81 34.24 -7.45
CA ALA A 134 -18.65 32.83 -7.83
C ALA A 134 -17.45 32.17 -7.14
N GLY A 135 -17.70 31.51 -6.01
CA GLY A 135 -16.71 30.72 -5.30
C GLY A 135 -16.03 29.70 -6.22
N THR A 136 -14.71 29.74 -6.29
CA THR A 136 -13.95 28.84 -7.16
C THR A 136 -14.14 27.38 -6.73
N VAL A 137 -14.15 26.45 -7.70
CA VAL A 137 -14.29 24.99 -7.46
C VAL A 137 -13.29 24.48 -6.41
N ALA A 138 -12.08 25.05 -6.39
CA ALA A 138 -11.03 24.71 -5.42
C ALA A 138 -11.40 25.10 -3.99
N GLU A 139 -12.02 26.27 -3.80
CA GLU A 139 -12.46 26.75 -2.49
C GLU A 139 -13.63 25.92 -1.96
N VAL A 140 -14.59 25.58 -2.83
CA VAL A 140 -15.69 24.65 -2.52
C VAL A 140 -15.14 23.28 -2.09
N THR A 141 -14.11 22.77 -2.78
CA THR A 141 -13.48 21.48 -2.48
C THR A 141 -12.80 21.50 -1.11
N ILE A 142 -12.06 22.57 -0.80
CA ILE A 142 -11.39 22.73 0.50
C ILE A 142 -12.42 22.85 1.63
N GLN A 143 -13.50 23.61 1.44
CA GLN A 143 -14.56 23.75 2.44
C GLN A 143 -15.30 22.44 2.67
N HIS A 144 -15.60 21.69 1.61
CA HIS A 144 -16.19 20.36 1.69
C HIS A 144 -15.33 19.42 2.55
N TYR A 145 -14.02 19.32 2.27
CA TYR A 145 -13.14 18.47 3.08
C TYR A 145 -13.00 18.94 4.53
N LYS A 146 -13.02 20.26 4.78
CA LYS A 146 -13.05 20.79 6.15
C LYS A 146 -14.32 20.35 6.88
N GLN A 147 -15.49 20.47 6.26
CA GLN A 147 -16.76 20.05 6.82
C GLN A 147 -16.80 18.54 7.10
N GLU A 148 -16.37 17.72 6.14
CA GLU A 148 -16.30 16.27 6.31
C GLU A 148 -15.36 15.87 7.45
N SER A 149 -14.20 16.52 7.55
CA SER A 149 -13.28 16.27 8.65
C SER A 149 -13.88 16.64 10.02
N ALA A 150 -14.69 17.71 10.10
CA ALA A 150 -15.37 18.10 11.33
C ALA A 150 -16.47 17.10 11.70
N ARG A 151 -17.24 16.64 10.72
CA ARG A 151 -18.25 15.59 10.88
C ARG A 151 -17.64 14.29 11.41
N LEU A 152 -16.54 13.83 10.81
CA LEU A 152 -15.84 12.62 11.26
C LEU A 152 -15.30 12.76 12.68
N ARG A 153 -14.72 13.92 13.03
CA ARG A 153 -14.27 14.20 14.40
C ARG A 153 -15.42 14.12 15.40
N GLN A 154 -16.58 14.69 15.07
CA GLN A 154 -17.76 14.61 15.92
C GLN A 154 -18.25 13.16 16.10
N GLN A 155 -18.23 12.35 15.04
CA GLN A 155 -18.60 10.94 15.11
C GLN A 155 -17.65 10.14 16.02
N ILE A 156 -16.34 10.41 15.95
CA ILE A 156 -15.34 9.82 16.83
C ILE A 156 -15.63 10.17 18.29
N THR A 157 -15.85 11.46 18.59
CA THR A 157 -16.19 11.90 19.95
C THR A 157 -17.47 11.24 20.47
N ASN A 158 -18.51 11.12 19.63
CA ASN A 158 -19.76 10.46 20.00
C ASN A 158 -19.56 8.98 20.31
N LEU A 159 -18.78 8.27 19.49
CA LEU A 159 -18.45 6.85 19.72
C LEU A 159 -17.63 6.66 21.00
N GLN A 160 -16.63 7.51 21.23
CA GLN A 160 -15.82 7.48 22.44
C GLN A 160 -16.66 7.75 23.70
N ASN A 161 -17.54 8.74 23.66
CA ASN A 161 -18.46 9.03 24.76
C ASN A 161 -19.44 7.88 25.02
N SER A 162 -19.96 7.25 23.97
CA SER A 162 -20.80 6.06 24.12
C SER A 162 -20.03 4.89 24.72
N ASN A 163 -18.77 4.67 24.34
CA ASN A 163 -17.94 3.59 24.87
C ASN A 163 -17.62 3.83 26.36
N ARG A 164 -17.20 5.05 26.69
CA ARG A 164 -16.99 5.50 28.07
C ARG A 164 -18.23 5.29 28.95
N THR A 165 -19.41 5.58 28.41
CA THR A 165 -20.70 5.34 29.09
C THR A 165 -20.99 3.85 29.28
N LEU A 166 -20.71 3.00 28.29
CA LEU A 166 -20.92 1.55 28.37
C LEU A 166 -19.97 0.85 29.36
N ILE A 167 -18.74 1.35 29.50
CA ILE A 167 -17.74 0.82 30.44
C ILE A 167 -18.01 1.30 31.88
N GLY A 168 -18.69 2.44 32.04
CA GLY A 168 -19.11 2.96 33.34
C GLY A 168 -18.33 4.19 33.82
N ASP A 169 -17.38 4.70 33.04
CA ASP A 169 -16.51 5.83 33.39
C ASP A 169 -17.23 7.20 33.44
N SER A 170 -18.47 7.28 32.98
CA SER A 170 -19.30 8.51 32.98
C SER A 170 -20.49 8.43 33.94
N ILE A 171 -20.64 7.37 34.74
CA ILE A 171 -21.85 7.13 35.54
C ILE A 171 -22.14 8.26 36.53
N THR A 172 -21.10 8.91 37.05
CA THR A 172 -21.22 9.96 38.08
C THR A 172 -21.93 11.23 37.60
N THR A 173 -21.95 11.49 36.30
CA THR A 173 -22.56 12.70 35.71
C THR A 173 -23.88 12.41 35.00
N MET A 174 -24.37 11.16 35.03
CA MET A 174 -25.60 10.76 34.36
C MET A 174 -26.85 11.00 35.21
N SER A 175 -27.97 11.29 34.53
CA SER A 175 -29.26 11.33 35.20
C SER A 175 -29.77 9.92 35.54
N HIS A 176 -30.67 9.80 36.51
CA HIS A 176 -31.27 8.51 36.87
C HIS A 176 -32.00 7.85 35.69
N LYS A 177 -32.63 8.64 34.82
CA LYS A 177 -33.33 8.15 33.63
C LYS A 177 -32.33 7.53 32.64
N ASP A 178 -31.22 8.20 32.40
CA ASP A 178 -30.20 7.73 31.47
C ASP A 178 -29.48 6.49 32.02
N LEU A 179 -29.29 6.42 33.33
CA LEU A 179 -28.71 5.25 34.01
C LEU A 179 -29.60 4.01 33.86
N LYS A 180 -30.92 4.15 34.07
CA LYS A 180 -31.89 3.06 33.81
C LYS A 180 -31.90 2.61 32.35
N GLN A 181 -31.77 3.55 31.41
CA GLN A 181 -31.68 3.21 29.99
C GLN A 181 -30.38 2.46 29.65
N LEU A 182 -29.27 2.85 30.27
CA LEU A 182 -27.98 2.19 30.13
C LEU A 182 -28.03 0.75 30.68
N GLU A 183 -28.57 0.57 31.88
CA GLU A 183 -28.79 -0.75 32.52
C GLU A 183 -29.61 -1.67 31.60
N ALA A 184 -30.78 -1.21 31.15
CA ALA A 184 -31.63 -2.00 30.26
C ALA A 184 -30.96 -2.36 28.92
N ARG A 185 -30.06 -1.50 28.42
CA ARG A 185 -29.28 -1.77 27.20
C ARG A 185 -28.19 -2.81 27.46
N LEU A 186 -27.48 -2.73 28.59
CA LEU A 186 -26.45 -3.69 28.99
C LEU A 186 -27.06 -5.08 29.26
N ASP A 187 -28.19 -5.14 29.96
CA ASP A 187 -28.90 -6.41 30.22
C ASP A 187 -29.28 -7.13 28.93
N LYS A 188 -29.84 -6.41 27.96
CA LYS A 188 -30.17 -6.97 26.64
C LYS A 188 -28.91 -7.47 25.91
N GLY A 189 -27.80 -6.74 25.99
CA GLY A 189 -26.53 -7.16 25.41
C GLY A 189 -25.99 -8.43 26.07
N LEU A 190 -26.01 -8.48 27.40
CA LEU A 190 -25.53 -9.58 28.21
C LEU A 190 -26.34 -10.86 27.99
N VAL A 191 -27.67 -10.76 27.87
CA VAL A 191 -28.54 -11.89 27.51
C VAL A 191 -28.13 -12.47 26.15
N LYS A 192 -27.90 -11.62 25.13
CA LYS A 192 -27.47 -12.07 23.80
C LYS A 192 -26.10 -12.74 23.83
N ILE A 193 -25.15 -12.17 24.56
CA ILE A 193 -23.80 -12.73 24.71
C ILE A 193 -23.87 -14.10 25.37
N ARG A 194 -24.64 -14.26 26.45
CA ARG A 194 -24.82 -15.54 27.14
C ARG A 194 -25.48 -16.58 26.23
N ALA A 195 -26.53 -16.20 25.50
CA ALA A 195 -27.19 -17.10 24.55
C ALA A 195 -26.21 -17.61 23.48
N ARG A 196 -25.43 -16.70 22.87
CA ARG A 196 -24.43 -17.08 21.86
C ARG A 196 -23.31 -17.94 22.44
N LYS A 197 -22.85 -17.63 23.65
CA LYS A 197 -21.83 -18.44 24.33
C LYS A 197 -22.32 -19.86 24.59
N ASN A 198 -23.57 -20.00 25.03
CA ASN A 198 -24.18 -21.32 25.25
C ASN A 198 -24.36 -22.09 23.96
N GLU A 199 -24.84 -21.44 22.89
CA GLU A 199 -24.98 -22.04 21.56
C GLU A 199 -23.64 -22.63 21.07
N VAL A 200 -22.57 -21.84 21.11
CA VAL A 200 -21.22 -22.29 20.70
C VAL A 200 -20.70 -23.42 21.58
N LEU A 201 -20.92 -23.34 22.90
CA LEU A 201 -20.50 -24.38 23.83
C LEU A 201 -21.24 -25.70 23.58
N CYS A 202 -22.54 -25.66 23.31
CA CYS A 202 -23.32 -26.85 22.96
C CYS A 202 -22.81 -27.49 21.66
N SER A 203 -22.55 -26.69 20.62
CA SER A 203 -22.00 -27.20 19.37
C SER A 203 -20.63 -27.86 19.56
N GLU A 204 -19.77 -27.29 20.41
CA GLU A 204 -18.46 -27.87 20.72
C GLU A 204 -18.58 -29.20 21.48
N LEU A 205 -19.50 -29.27 22.46
CA LEU A 205 -19.78 -30.52 23.18
C LEU A 205 -20.28 -31.62 22.25
N GLU A 206 -21.22 -31.30 21.35
CA GLU A 206 -21.73 -32.26 20.36
C GLU A 206 -20.62 -32.77 19.43
N TYR A 207 -19.71 -31.88 19.01
CA TYR A 207 -18.56 -32.24 18.18
C TYR A 207 -17.61 -33.19 18.93
N MET A 208 -17.24 -32.85 20.16
CA MET A 208 -16.36 -33.69 21.01
C MET A 208 -16.98 -35.07 21.28
N GLN A 209 -18.26 -35.14 21.60
CA GLN A 209 -18.97 -36.41 21.84
C GLN A 209 -19.01 -37.29 20.59
N ARG A 210 -19.26 -36.70 19.42
CA ARG A 210 -19.22 -37.45 18.16
C ARG A 210 -17.82 -37.99 17.89
N ARG A 211 -16.79 -37.17 18.12
CA ARG A 211 -15.40 -37.58 17.92
C ARG A 211 -14.97 -38.68 18.87
N GLU A 212 -15.41 -38.61 20.13
CA GLU A 212 -15.18 -39.67 21.12
C GLU A 212 -15.81 -41.00 20.64
N MET A 213 -17.05 -40.96 20.17
CA MET A 213 -17.74 -42.16 19.66
C MET A 213 -17.04 -42.78 18.45
N GLU A 214 -16.58 -41.96 17.50
CA GLU A 214 -15.79 -42.42 16.35
C GLU A 214 -14.50 -43.11 16.80
N LEU A 215 -13.75 -42.47 17.70
CA LEU A 215 -12.49 -43.03 18.22
C LEU A 215 -12.71 -44.31 19.01
N GLN A 216 -13.80 -44.41 19.79
CA GLN A 216 -14.15 -45.64 20.50
C GLN A 216 -14.47 -46.78 19.52
N ASN A 217 -15.22 -46.49 18.44
CA ASN A 217 -15.51 -47.48 17.39
C ASN A 217 -14.24 -47.93 16.66
N ASP A 218 -13.36 -47.00 16.28
CA ASP A 218 -12.08 -47.31 15.66
C ASP A 218 -11.20 -48.15 16.59
N ASN A 219 -11.15 -47.81 17.89
CA ASN A 219 -10.36 -48.56 18.87
C ASN A 219 -10.89 -49.99 19.03
N LEU A 220 -12.21 -50.18 19.08
CA LEU A 220 -12.85 -51.49 19.14
C LEU A 220 -12.53 -52.33 17.89
N TYR A 221 -12.62 -51.72 16.70
CA TYR A 221 -12.28 -52.37 15.44
C TYR A 221 -10.81 -52.81 15.41
N LEU A 222 -9.89 -51.93 15.82
CA LEU A 222 -8.46 -52.25 15.87
C LEU A 222 -8.15 -53.38 16.85
N ARG A 223 -8.78 -53.39 18.04
CA ARG A 223 -8.61 -54.50 19.00
C ARG A 223 -9.04 -55.84 18.40
N SER A 224 -10.19 -55.90 17.73
CA SER A 224 -10.65 -57.11 17.05
C SER A 224 -9.68 -57.57 15.94
N ARG A 225 -9.11 -56.63 15.17
CA ARG A 225 -8.10 -56.92 14.15
C ARG A 225 -6.79 -57.43 14.73
N VAL A 226 -6.35 -56.89 15.87
CA VAL A 226 -5.15 -57.38 16.58
C VAL A 226 -5.37 -58.81 17.04
N GLU A 227 -6.50 -59.12 17.69
CA GLU A 227 -6.80 -60.48 18.15
C GLU A 227 -6.81 -61.51 17.00
N GLU A 228 -7.36 -61.13 15.84
CA GLU A 228 -7.35 -62.00 14.67
C GLU A 228 -5.94 -62.22 14.11
N ASN A 229 -5.12 -61.17 14.06
CA ASN A 229 -3.74 -61.26 13.60
C ASN A 229 -2.87 -62.09 14.57
N GLU A 230 -3.06 -61.92 15.88
CA GLU A 230 -2.43 -62.76 16.91
C GLU A 230 -2.81 -64.23 16.75
N ARG A 231 -4.10 -64.54 16.51
CA ARG A 231 -4.53 -65.91 16.20
C ARG A 231 -3.88 -66.44 14.93
N ALA A 232 -3.82 -65.64 13.87
CA ALA A 232 -3.17 -66.02 12.61
C ALA A 232 -1.68 -66.33 12.82
N GLN A 233 -0.97 -65.49 13.58
CA GLN A 233 0.45 -65.68 13.92
C GLN A 233 0.68 -66.92 14.79
N GLN A 234 -0.20 -67.21 15.75
CA GLN A 234 -0.13 -68.45 16.54
C GLN A 234 -0.30 -69.69 15.66
N THR A 235 -1.21 -69.68 14.67
CA THR A 235 -1.31 -70.79 13.70
C THR A 235 -0.07 -70.94 12.83
N VAL A 236 0.57 -69.84 12.43
CA VAL A 236 1.81 -69.88 11.62
C VAL A 236 3.00 -70.36 12.46
N ASN A 237 3.15 -69.89 13.70
CA ASN A 237 4.22 -70.30 14.60
C ASN A 237 4.13 -71.79 15.03
N MET A 238 2.92 -72.37 15.04
CA MET A 238 2.73 -73.81 15.26
C MET A 238 3.13 -74.68 14.04
N MET A 239 3.44 -74.06 12.90
CA MET A 239 3.88 -74.70 11.65
C MET A 239 5.39 -74.55 11.39
N GLU A 240 6.13 -73.74 12.16
CA GLU A 240 7.60 -73.60 12.08
C GLU A 240 8.30 -74.21 13.32
N ALA A 241 9.22 -75.15 13.10
CA ALA A 241 10.02 -75.82 14.14
C ALA A 241 11.26 -74.98 14.57
N PRO A 242 11.82 -75.15 15.79
CA PRO A 242 12.86 -74.26 16.30
C PRO A 242 14.26 -74.68 15.84
N SER A 243 15.02 -73.75 15.26
CA SER A 243 16.48 -73.79 15.22
C SER A 243 17.09 -72.46 15.69
N THR A 244 17.59 -72.49 16.93
CA THR A 244 18.74 -71.76 17.50
C THR A 244 18.95 -70.28 17.15
N SER A 245 18.87 -69.39 18.16
CA SER A 245 20.05 -68.80 18.82
C SER A 245 19.67 -67.62 19.73
N GLU A 246 20.36 -67.55 20.87
CA GLU A 246 20.23 -66.57 21.93
C GLU A 246 20.57 -65.15 21.46
N TYR A 247 19.68 -64.16 21.67
CA TYR A 247 20.07 -62.79 21.99
C TYR A 247 19.04 -62.14 22.93
N GLN A 248 19.43 -62.18 24.21
CA GLN A 248 19.22 -61.20 25.28
C GLN A 248 18.10 -60.16 25.12
N GLN A 249 17.09 -60.39 25.96
CA GLN A 249 16.02 -59.53 26.43
C GLN A 249 16.49 -58.09 26.78
N GLY A 250 15.94 -57.11 26.06
CA GLY A 250 15.93 -55.70 26.41
C GLY A 250 14.49 -55.21 26.49
N PHE A 251 13.77 -55.58 27.56
CA PHE A 251 12.42 -55.08 27.80
C PHE A 251 12.54 -53.64 28.34
N ILE A 252 12.48 -52.64 27.46
CA ILE A 252 12.22 -51.26 27.88
C ILE A 252 10.77 -51.24 28.36
N PRO A 253 10.46 -50.89 29.63
CA PRO A 253 9.08 -50.82 30.10
C PRO A 253 8.35 -49.78 29.25
N TYR A 254 7.34 -50.21 28.49
CA TYR A 254 6.44 -49.29 27.80
C TYR A 254 5.60 -48.60 28.86
N ASP A 255 6.00 -47.37 29.21
CA ASP A 255 5.25 -46.52 30.14
C ASP A 255 4.17 -45.75 29.35
N PRO A 256 2.88 -46.12 29.47
CA PRO A 256 1.80 -45.55 28.67
C PRO A 256 1.64 -44.03 28.91
N ILE A 257 2.01 -43.55 30.10
CA ILE A 257 1.88 -42.15 30.50
C ILE A 257 2.87 -41.28 29.74
N ARG A 258 4.09 -41.79 29.49
CA ARG A 258 5.15 -41.06 28.77
C ARG A 258 4.86 -40.97 27.27
N SER A 259 4.35 -42.04 26.67
CA SER A 259 3.91 -42.05 25.26
C SER A 259 2.71 -41.12 25.03
N PHE A 260 1.74 -41.11 25.95
CA PHE A 260 0.57 -40.24 25.84
C PHE A 260 0.94 -38.74 25.89
N LEU A 261 1.84 -38.35 26.80
CA LEU A 261 2.35 -36.98 26.86
C LEU A 261 3.16 -36.60 25.61
N GLN A 262 4.00 -37.50 25.08
CA GLN A 262 4.78 -37.25 23.86
C GLN A 262 3.87 -37.10 22.62
N PHE A 263 2.81 -37.90 22.54
CA PHE A 263 1.84 -37.85 21.44
C PHE A 263 0.96 -36.59 21.49
N ASN A 264 0.53 -36.17 22.69
CA ASN A 264 -0.23 -34.92 22.88
C ASN A 264 0.63 -33.67 22.67
N ILE A 265 1.94 -33.74 22.91
CA ILE A 265 2.88 -32.63 22.62
C ILE A 265 3.16 -32.55 21.11
N MET A 266 3.20 -33.67 20.38
CA MET A 266 3.37 -33.66 18.91
C MET A 266 2.09 -33.27 18.16
N GLN A 267 0.90 -33.59 18.68
CA GLN A 267 -0.37 -33.13 18.09
C GLN A 267 -0.73 -31.68 18.45
N GLN A 268 -0.05 -31.07 19.43
CA GLN A 268 -0.20 -29.66 19.79
C GLN A 268 0.58 -28.70 18.89
N GLN A 269 0.94 -29.09 17.65
CA GLN A 269 1.14 -28.05 16.65
C GLN A 269 -0.23 -27.51 16.23
N PRO A 270 -0.53 -26.23 16.49
CA PRO A 270 -1.73 -25.62 15.94
C PRO A 270 -1.53 -25.59 14.42
N GLN A 271 -2.17 -26.51 13.71
CA GLN A 271 -2.49 -26.29 12.31
C GLN A 271 -3.49 -25.13 12.30
N PHE A 272 -2.95 -23.92 12.27
CA PHE A 272 -3.63 -22.72 11.83
C PHE A 272 -4.13 -22.98 10.42
N TYR A 273 -5.31 -23.59 10.32
CA TYR A 273 -6.09 -23.51 9.10
C TYR A 273 -6.55 -22.06 8.98
N SER A 274 -5.94 -21.39 8.03
CA SER A 274 -6.18 -20.02 7.61
C SER A 274 -7.64 -19.84 7.17
N GLN A 275 -8.42 -19.19 8.02
CA GLN A 275 -9.48 -18.29 7.59
C GLN A 275 -9.18 -16.89 8.16
N GLN A 276 -8.28 -16.19 7.47
CA GLN A 276 -8.42 -14.76 7.22
C GLN A 276 -9.72 -14.61 6.40
N GLU A 277 -10.73 -13.82 6.76
CA GLU A 277 -10.72 -12.40 7.07
C GLU A 277 -11.86 -11.99 8.03
N ASP A 278 -11.74 -10.78 8.59
CA ASP A 278 -12.70 -10.02 9.40
C ASP A 278 -12.86 -10.34 10.90
N ARG A 279 -11.76 -10.18 11.64
CA ARG A 279 -11.81 -9.62 12.99
C ARG A 279 -10.79 -8.49 13.14
N LYS A 280 -11.27 -7.26 13.04
CA LYS A 280 -10.53 -6.07 13.49
C LYS A 280 -10.44 -6.10 15.02
N ASP A 281 -9.22 -5.90 15.49
CA ASP A 281 -8.78 -6.02 16.88
C ASP A 281 -9.57 -5.14 17.85
N PHE A 282 -10.00 -5.75 18.96
CA PHE A 282 -10.28 -5.06 20.22
C PHE A 282 -9.28 -5.58 21.26
N ASN A 283 -8.10 -4.97 21.28
CA ASN A 283 -7.14 -5.15 22.37
C ASN A 283 -7.50 -4.21 23.52
N PHE A 284 -8.05 -4.76 24.61
CA PHE A 284 -8.08 -4.11 25.91
C PHE A 284 -6.79 -4.49 26.65
N ASN A 285 -5.78 -3.61 26.63
CA ASN A 285 -4.70 -3.67 27.60
C ASN A 285 -5.13 -2.94 28.86
N PHE A 286 -5.46 -3.70 29.90
CA PHE A 286 -5.42 -3.22 31.29
C PHE A 286 -3.95 -3.09 31.69
N ASN A 287 -3.50 -1.87 31.97
CA ASN A 287 -2.30 -1.66 32.77
C ASN A 287 -2.73 -0.88 34.02
N LEU A 288 -2.72 -1.57 35.16
CA LEU A 288 -2.67 -0.94 36.49
C LEU A 288 -1.18 -0.68 36.79
N GLY A 289 -0.84 0.57 37.06
CA GLY A 289 0.47 1.05 37.47
C GLY A 289 0.48 2.56 37.52
#